data_AF-A0A0F9FDM7-F1
#
_entry.id   AF-A0A0F9FDM7-F1
#
_cell.length_a   1.000
_cell.length_b   1.000
_cell.length_c   1.000
_cell.angle_alpha   90.00
_cell.angle_beta   90.00
_cell.angle_gamma   90.00
#
_symmetry.space_group_name_H-M   'P 1'
#
loop_
_entity.id
_entity.type
_entity.pdbx_description
1 polymer ?
#
loop_
_entity_poly.entity_id
_entity_poly.type
_entity_poly.pdbx_seq_one_letter_code
_entity_poly.pdbx_strand_id
1 'polypeptide(L)'
;MIKIRRFNEEFYDAIQYGDYHEIFVNPTKKELNIVYNEEPYNEYYSGIRFIAKNDTKKLYVFNSDLLHGYAIRKIFNENTRIIFDSNYQLLTGIIEGDDYTVTNSDSLLFDLKRAGNDAYMYLKFLLKTDWSWIDKYIYFSSWWETIMIPDLKEQLIKIEKGLEDID
;
A
#
# COMPACT_ATOMS: atom_id res chain seq x y z
N MET A 1 8.52 38.63 -17.73
CA MET A 1 7.32 37.93 -17.23
C MET A 1 7.72 36.47 -16.98
N ILE A 2 7.83 36.06 -15.72
CA ILE A 2 8.30 34.72 -15.34
C ILE A 2 7.14 33.74 -15.61
N LYS A 3 7.34 32.81 -16.55
CA LYS A 3 6.43 31.69 -16.78
C LYS A 3 6.71 30.63 -15.71
N ILE A 4 5.90 30.61 -14.65
CA ILE A 4 5.84 29.46 -13.75
C ILE A 4 5.29 28.30 -14.59
N ARG A 5 6.14 27.29 -14.84
CA ARG A 5 5.75 26.05 -15.51
C ARG A 5 4.69 25.38 -14.64
N ARG A 6 3.61 24.88 -15.25
CA ARG A 6 2.53 24.14 -14.58
C ARG A 6 3.13 23.08 -13.65
N PHE A 7 3.11 23.33 -12.34
CA PHE A 7 3.27 22.30 -11.33
C PHE A 7 1.88 21.68 -11.14
N ASN A 8 1.70 20.43 -11.56
CA ASN A 8 0.69 19.56 -10.96
C ASN A 8 1.38 18.93 -9.75
N GLU A 9 1.44 19.66 -8.63
CA GLU A 9 1.70 19.05 -7.31
C GLU A 9 0.32 18.64 -6.77
N GLU A 10 0.11 17.33 -6.57
CA GLU A 10 -1.11 16.79 -5.94
C GLU A 10 -0.76 16.41 -4.49
N PHE A 11 -0.42 17.43 -3.69
CA PHE A 11 -0.39 17.27 -2.23
C PHE A 11 -1.82 16.90 -1.77
N TYR A 12 -1.95 15.77 -1.06
CA TYR A 12 -3.24 15.32 -0.58
C TYR A 12 -3.52 15.86 0.81
N ASP A 13 -2.67 15.52 1.78
CA ASP A 13 -2.85 15.86 3.19
C ASP A 13 -1.54 15.61 3.95
N ALA A 14 -1.51 15.89 5.25
CA ALA A 14 -0.43 15.49 6.14
C ALA A 14 -0.97 15.04 7.51
N ILE A 15 -0.17 14.27 8.23
CA ILE A 15 -0.51 13.77 9.56
C ILE A 15 0.67 13.92 10.52
N GLN A 16 0.36 14.26 11.78
CA GLN A 16 1.34 14.24 12.85
C GLN A 16 1.24 12.91 13.60
N TYR A 17 2.23 12.04 13.45
CA TYR A 17 2.33 10.75 14.12
C TYR A 17 3.76 10.55 14.63
N GLY A 18 4.02 11.02 15.86
CA GLY A 18 5.40 11.34 16.25
C GLY A 18 5.80 12.64 15.55
N ASP A 19 6.34 12.49 14.33
CA ASP A 19 6.73 13.58 13.46
C ASP A 19 5.64 13.92 12.41
N TYR A 20 5.86 15.02 11.68
CA TYR A 20 4.98 15.47 10.60
C TYR A 20 5.30 14.69 9.32
N HIS A 21 4.32 13.96 8.80
CA HIS A 21 4.44 13.16 7.60
C HIS A 21 3.50 13.64 6.51
N GLU A 22 4.05 13.86 5.31
CA GLU A 22 3.27 14.23 4.12
C GLU A 22 2.64 12.99 3.48
N ILE A 23 1.41 13.15 3.00
CA ILE A 23 0.68 12.16 2.22
C ILE A 23 0.48 12.74 0.82
N PHE A 24 1.06 12.10 -0.18
CA PHE A 24 0.86 12.46 -1.58
C PHE A 24 -0.14 11.51 -2.23
N VAL A 25 -0.92 12.02 -3.18
CA VAL A 25 -1.78 11.20 -4.03
C VAL A 25 -1.28 11.28 -5.46
N ASN A 26 -1.24 10.13 -6.15
CA ASN A 26 -0.77 10.03 -7.53
C ASN A 26 0.62 10.67 -7.73
N PRO A 27 1.61 10.27 -6.91
CA PRO A 27 2.83 11.03 -6.73
C PRO A 27 3.67 11.12 -8.00
N THR A 28 4.36 12.24 -8.16
CA THR A 28 5.49 12.39 -9.07
C THR A 28 6.74 11.74 -8.47
N LYS A 29 7.77 11.53 -9.30
CA LYS A 29 9.09 11.09 -8.81
C LYS A 29 9.70 12.04 -7.77
N LYS A 30 9.42 13.34 -7.86
CA LYS A 30 9.86 14.33 -6.86
C LYS A 30 9.18 14.07 -5.51
N GLU A 31 7.88 13.81 -5.50
CA GLU A 31 7.12 13.55 -4.27
C GLU A 31 7.49 12.19 -3.66
N LEU A 32 7.72 11.15 -4.48
CA LEU A 32 8.29 9.89 -4.00
C LEU A 32 9.66 10.10 -3.32
N ASN A 33 10.51 10.98 -3.87
CA ASN A 33 11.79 11.33 -3.25
C ASN A 33 11.62 12.09 -1.93
N ILE A 34 10.62 12.97 -1.81
CA ILE A 34 10.35 13.67 -0.55
C ILE A 34 10.04 12.62 0.52
N VAL A 35 9.09 11.72 0.23
CA VAL A 35 8.68 10.68 1.18
C VAL A 35 9.83 9.73 1.55
N TYR A 36 10.62 9.30 0.57
CA TYR A 36 11.72 8.36 0.79
C TYR A 36 12.86 8.94 1.63
N ASN A 37 13.17 10.24 1.43
CA ASN A 37 14.27 10.91 2.13
C ASN A 37 13.81 11.67 3.38
N GLU A 38 12.52 11.58 3.74
CA GLU A 38 12.02 12.10 4.99
C GLU A 38 12.71 11.35 6.14
N GLU A 39 13.35 12.10 7.04
CA GLU A 39 14.18 11.51 8.10
C GLU A 39 13.33 10.53 8.93
N PRO A 40 13.69 9.23 8.95
CA PRO A 40 12.91 8.28 9.71
C PRO A 40 13.16 8.50 11.20
N TYR A 41 12.12 8.37 12.00
CA TYR A 41 12.18 8.30 13.46
C TYR A 41 13.10 7.16 13.94
N ASN A 42 13.27 6.12 13.11
CA ASN A 42 14.18 5.00 13.35
C ASN A 42 15.23 4.88 12.23
N GLU A 43 16.50 5.08 12.57
CA GLU A 43 17.65 5.08 11.64
C GLU A 43 17.80 3.81 10.78
N TYR A 44 17.08 2.74 11.11
CA TYR A 44 17.17 1.44 10.43
C TYR A 44 16.17 1.21 9.31
N TYR A 45 15.19 2.09 9.07
CA TYR A 45 14.14 1.85 8.08
C TYR A 45 13.68 3.12 7.35
N SER A 46 14.29 3.42 6.22
CA SER A 46 13.79 4.40 5.25
C SER A 46 13.00 3.68 4.15
N GLY A 47 11.74 4.02 3.97
CA GLY A 47 10.90 3.45 2.94
C GLY A 47 9.64 4.25 2.67
N ILE A 48 8.92 3.86 1.63
CA ILE A 48 7.63 4.42 1.29
C ILE A 48 6.57 3.36 1.55
N ARG A 49 5.57 3.69 2.37
CA ARG A 49 4.32 2.92 2.40
C ARG A 49 3.34 3.49 1.38
N PHE A 50 2.52 2.60 0.82
CA PHE A 50 1.48 3.03 -0.10
C PHE A 50 0.13 2.36 0.18
N ILE A 51 -0.93 3.05 -0.24
CA ILE A 51 -2.29 2.52 -0.38
C ILE A 51 -2.77 2.83 -1.80
N ALA A 52 -2.99 1.80 -2.60
CA ALA A 52 -3.58 1.90 -3.92
C ALA A 52 -5.09 1.62 -3.84
N LYS A 53 -5.92 2.52 -4.37
CA LYS A 53 -7.38 2.40 -4.38
C LYS A 53 -7.89 2.26 -5.81
N ASN A 54 -8.37 1.05 -6.15
CA ASN A 54 -8.59 0.64 -7.54
C ASN A 54 -9.76 1.33 -8.24
N ASP A 55 -10.89 1.55 -7.57
CA ASP A 55 -12.09 2.19 -8.16
C ASP A 55 -11.85 3.65 -8.54
N THR A 56 -11.02 4.36 -7.78
CA THR A 56 -10.65 5.77 -8.02
C THR A 56 -9.31 5.94 -8.73
N LYS A 57 -8.56 4.84 -8.92
CA LYS A 57 -7.21 4.84 -9.52
C LYS A 57 -6.27 5.84 -8.85
N LYS A 58 -6.34 5.90 -7.51
CA LYS A 58 -5.51 6.76 -6.66
C LYS A 58 -4.44 5.94 -5.95
N LEU A 59 -3.20 6.39 -6.03
CA LEU A 59 -2.09 5.85 -5.24
C LEU A 59 -1.71 6.86 -4.16
N TYR A 60 -1.93 6.52 -2.89
CA TYR A 60 -1.45 7.31 -1.76
C TYR A 60 -0.09 6.80 -1.33
N VAL A 61 0.86 7.70 -1.10
CA VAL A 61 2.20 7.38 -0.59
C VAL A 61 2.55 8.25 0.61
N PHE A 62 3.28 7.67 1.55
CA PHE A 62 3.68 8.30 2.80
C PHE A 62 4.88 7.57 3.41
N ASN A 63 5.55 8.24 4.34
CA ASN A 63 6.78 7.71 4.93
C ASN A 63 6.50 6.40 5.68
N SER A 64 7.47 5.49 5.67
CA SER A 64 7.38 4.19 6.33
C SER A 64 7.16 4.23 7.84
N ASP A 65 7.33 5.35 8.52
CA ASP A 65 7.01 5.50 9.94
C ASP A 65 5.50 5.63 10.17
N LEU A 66 4.77 6.20 9.21
CA LEU A 66 3.32 6.26 9.26
C LEU A 66 2.72 4.89 8.93
N LEU A 67 2.10 4.21 9.90
CA LEU A 67 1.45 2.91 9.67
C LEU A 67 0.25 3.04 8.73
N HIS A 68 0.03 2.02 7.88
CA HIS A 68 -1.16 1.97 7.01
C HIS A 68 -2.45 2.18 7.78
N GLY A 69 -2.56 1.66 9.01
CA GLY A 69 -3.74 1.86 9.85
C GLY A 69 -4.01 3.31 10.23
N TYR A 70 -2.97 4.14 10.43
CA TYR A 70 -3.13 5.57 10.68
C TYR A 70 -3.48 6.31 9.39
N ALA A 71 -2.79 5.99 8.29
CA ALA A 71 -3.12 6.55 6.98
C ALA A 71 -4.56 6.23 6.56
N ILE A 72 -5.05 5.00 6.78
CA ILE A 72 -6.43 4.59 6.51
C ILE A 72 -7.44 5.46 7.28
N ARG A 73 -7.22 5.64 8.58
CA ARG A 73 -8.08 6.47 9.44
C ARG A 73 -8.10 7.92 8.97
N LYS A 74 -6.98 8.44 8.49
CA LYS A 74 -6.86 9.82 8.02
C LYS A 74 -7.48 10.02 6.63
N ILE A 75 -7.16 9.16 5.67
CA ILE A 75 -7.56 9.31 4.25
C ILE A 75 -9.03 8.90 4.05
N PHE A 76 -9.48 7.85 4.71
CA PHE A 76 -10.82 7.28 4.48
C PHE A 76 -11.78 7.52 5.64
N ASN A 77 -11.31 7.99 6.80
CA ASN A 77 -12.11 8.10 8.03
C ASN A 77 -12.72 6.76 8.46
N GLU A 78 -11.94 5.69 8.30
CA GLU A 78 -12.39 4.31 8.51
C GLU A 78 -11.43 3.51 9.42
N ASN A 79 -11.86 2.33 9.86
CA ASN A 79 -11.01 1.40 10.61
C ASN A 79 -9.99 0.72 9.68
N THR A 80 -8.77 0.48 10.15
CA THR A 80 -7.71 -0.29 9.47
C THR A 80 -8.19 -1.59 8.81
N ARG A 81 -9.23 -2.25 9.36
CA ARG A 81 -9.79 -3.48 8.77
C ARG A 81 -10.30 -3.35 7.34
N ILE A 82 -10.60 -2.13 6.85
CA ILE A 82 -11.05 -1.95 5.47
C ILE A 82 -9.97 -2.32 4.43
N ILE A 83 -8.70 -2.45 4.83
CA ILE A 83 -7.63 -2.97 3.97
C ILE A 83 -8.00 -4.34 3.41
N PHE A 84 -8.76 -5.14 4.17
CA PHE A 84 -9.16 -6.50 3.82
C PHE A 84 -10.62 -6.60 3.39
N ASP A 85 -11.27 -5.46 3.09
CA ASP A 85 -12.63 -5.43 2.58
C ASP A 85 -12.62 -5.16 1.08
N SER A 86 -13.10 -6.15 0.32
CA SER A 86 -13.21 -6.06 -1.15
C SER A 86 -14.03 -4.87 -1.65
N ASN A 87 -14.95 -4.33 -0.86
CA ASN A 87 -15.75 -3.16 -1.23
C ASN A 87 -14.92 -1.87 -1.29
N TYR A 88 -13.84 -1.79 -0.51
CA TYR A 88 -12.94 -0.63 -0.50
C TYR A 88 -11.88 -0.69 -1.60
N GLN A 89 -11.65 -1.88 -2.16
CA GLN A 89 -10.78 -2.12 -3.31
C GLN A 89 -9.35 -1.58 -3.12
N LEU A 90 -8.78 -1.85 -1.95
CA LEU A 90 -7.46 -1.38 -1.56
C LEU A 90 -6.38 -2.42 -1.84
N LEU A 91 -5.16 -1.96 -2.07
CA LEU A 91 -3.93 -2.74 -2.05
C LEU A 91 -2.89 -1.93 -1.28
N THR A 92 -2.26 -2.53 -0.29
CA THR A 92 -1.21 -1.91 0.51
C THR A 92 0.12 -2.60 0.30
N GLY A 93 1.20 -1.84 0.42
CA GLY A 93 2.54 -2.39 0.39
C GLY A 93 3.59 -1.38 0.83
N ILE A 94 4.83 -1.83 0.74
CA ILE A 94 6.02 -1.08 1.14
C ILE A 94 7.06 -1.16 0.03
N ILE A 95 7.71 -0.03 -0.17
CA ILE A 95 8.77 0.20 -1.13
C ILE A 95 10.03 0.49 -0.33
N GLU A 96 11.06 -0.32 -0.55
CA GLU A 96 12.36 -0.19 0.09
C GLU A 96 13.44 -0.06 -1.00
N GLY A 97 14.45 0.76 -0.76
CA GLY A 97 15.54 1.00 -1.71
C GLY A 97 15.26 2.07 -2.78
N ASP A 98 16.26 2.33 -3.62
CA ASP A 98 16.36 3.58 -4.41
C ASP A 98 15.54 3.59 -5.73
N ASP A 99 14.94 2.46 -6.12
CA ASP A 99 14.25 2.29 -7.41
C ASP A 99 12.71 2.27 -7.29
N TYR A 100 12.16 2.77 -6.19
CA TYR A 100 10.72 2.74 -5.85
C TYR A 100 10.06 1.37 -6.08
N THR A 101 10.82 0.33 -5.79
CA THR A 101 10.40 -1.04 -6.04
C THR A 101 9.66 -1.58 -4.83
N VAL A 102 8.47 -2.12 -5.04
CA VAL A 102 7.70 -2.82 -4.01
C VAL A 102 8.41 -4.12 -3.69
N THR A 103 8.87 -4.24 -2.45
CA THR A 103 9.62 -5.38 -1.94
C THR A 103 8.87 -6.12 -0.83
N ASN A 104 7.85 -5.50 -0.25
CA ASN A 104 7.21 -6.00 0.95
C ASN A 104 5.75 -5.53 1.09
N SER A 105 4.97 -6.19 1.96
CA SER A 105 3.66 -5.74 2.42
C SER A 105 3.36 -6.37 3.78
N ASP A 106 3.32 -5.54 4.82
CA ASP A 106 2.95 -5.97 6.17
C ASP A 106 1.54 -6.56 6.20
N SER A 107 0.60 -5.99 5.44
CA SER A 107 -0.79 -6.41 5.45
C SER A 107 -1.03 -7.74 4.75
N LEU A 108 -0.24 -8.06 3.73
CA LEU A 108 -0.45 -9.25 2.89
C LEU A 108 0.38 -10.47 3.33
N LEU A 109 1.47 -10.26 4.08
CA LEU A 109 2.31 -11.35 4.60
C LEU A 109 1.71 -12.09 5.80
N PHE A 110 0.67 -11.56 6.44
CA PHE A 110 -0.04 -12.27 7.50
C PHE A 110 -1.18 -13.12 6.93
N ASP A 111 -1.55 -14.18 7.66
CA ASP A 111 -2.72 -14.99 7.32
C ASP A 111 -4.00 -14.12 7.33
N LEU A 112 -4.47 -13.79 6.13
CA LEU A 112 -5.63 -12.92 5.91
C LEU A 112 -6.92 -13.55 6.44
N LYS A 113 -6.98 -14.88 6.61
CA LYS A 113 -8.13 -15.54 7.23
C LYS A 113 -8.38 -15.02 8.65
N ARG A 114 -7.32 -14.64 9.38
CA ARG A 114 -7.42 -14.04 10.73
C ARG A 114 -7.95 -12.61 10.71
N ALA A 115 -7.98 -11.95 9.55
CA ALA A 115 -8.48 -10.59 9.41
C ALA A 115 -10.02 -10.48 9.39
N GLY A 116 -10.74 -11.60 9.24
CA GLY A 116 -12.19 -11.68 9.38
C GLY A 116 -12.90 -12.34 8.20
N ASN A 117 -14.24 -12.31 8.24
CA ASN A 117 -15.12 -13.09 7.36
C ASN A 117 -15.03 -12.74 5.86
N ASP A 118 -14.50 -11.56 5.51
CA ASP A 118 -14.45 -11.08 4.12
C ASP A 118 -13.09 -11.31 3.43
N ALA A 119 -12.13 -11.93 4.10
CA ALA A 119 -10.80 -12.22 3.57
C ALA A 119 -10.85 -13.00 2.24
N TYR A 120 -11.81 -13.92 2.12
CA TYR A 120 -12.06 -14.66 0.90
C TYR A 120 -12.40 -13.76 -0.30
N MET A 121 -13.35 -12.85 -0.10
CA MET A 121 -13.81 -11.93 -1.13
C MET A 121 -12.71 -10.94 -1.50
N TYR A 122 -11.95 -10.48 -0.51
CA TYR A 122 -10.80 -9.62 -0.73
C TYR A 122 -9.70 -10.30 -1.54
N LEU A 123 -9.29 -11.52 -1.19
CA LEU A 123 -8.30 -12.29 -1.96
C LEU A 123 -8.74 -12.51 -3.41
N LYS A 124 -10.02 -12.85 -3.63
CA LYS A 124 -10.58 -12.97 -4.97
C LYS A 124 -10.55 -11.66 -5.74
N PHE A 125 -10.89 -10.55 -5.09
CA PHE A 125 -10.79 -9.23 -5.68
C PHE A 125 -9.34 -8.91 -6.05
N LEU A 126 -8.41 -9.08 -5.12
CA LEU A 126 -7.00 -8.74 -5.27
C LEU A 126 -6.36 -9.49 -6.44
N LEU A 127 -6.55 -10.81 -6.51
CA LEU A 127 -5.97 -11.68 -7.54
C LEU A 127 -6.62 -11.53 -8.93
N LYS A 128 -7.85 -11.00 -9.02
CA LYS A 128 -8.55 -10.78 -10.30
C LYS A 128 -8.42 -9.36 -10.84
N THR A 129 -7.97 -8.43 -9.99
CA THR A 129 -7.88 -7.02 -10.36
C THR A 129 -6.63 -6.77 -11.19
N ASP A 130 -6.79 -6.02 -12.27
CA ASP A 130 -5.67 -5.51 -13.05
C ASP A 130 -5.09 -4.27 -12.35
N TRP A 131 -3.90 -4.45 -11.78
CA TRP A 131 -3.16 -3.43 -11.05
C TRP A 131 -2.14 -2.66 -11.91
N SER A 132 -2.04 -2.95 -13.21
CA SER A 132 -1.07 -2.31 -14.13
C SER A 132 -1.18 -0.79 -14.19
N TRP A 133 -2.31 -0.21 -13.78
CA TRP A 133 -2.47 1.24 -13.67
C TRP A 133 -1.51 1.88 -12.66
N ILE A 134 -0.97 1.11 -11.72
CA ILE A 134 0.00 1.55 -10.71
C ILE A 134 1.41 1.69 -11.31
N ASP A 135 1.71 0.97 -12.40
CA ASP A 135 3.07 0.89 -12.99
C ASP A 135 3.63 2.23 -13.46
N LYS A 136 2.77 3.25 -13.64
CA LYS A 136 3.20 4.63 -13.90
C LYS A 136 3.86 5.33 -12.70
N TYR A 137 3.72 4.78 -11.50
CA TYR A 137 4.19 5.35 -10.25
C TYR A 137 5.28 4.52 -9.58
N ILE A 138 5.04 3.22 -9.43
CA ILE A 138 5.87 2.28 -8.65
C ILE A 138 5.92 0.93 -9.38
N TYR A 139 6.96 0.14 -9.13
CA TYR A 139 7.15 -1.15 -9.80
C TYR A 139 7.23 -2.28 -8.78
N PHE A 140 6.74 -3.47 -9.13
CA PHE A 140 6.86 -4.64 -8.27
C PHE A 140 8.17 -5.38 -8.54
N SER A 141 8.92 -5.73 -7.48
CA SER A 141 10.08 -6.62 -7.61
C SER A 141 9.64 -8.05 -7.95
N SER A 142 10.62 -8.90 -8.28
CA SER A 142 10.38 -10.34 -8.44
C SER A 142 9.75 -10.99 -7.20
N TRP A 143 9.89 -10.43 -5.99
CA TRP A 143 9.21 -10.90 -4.78
C TRP A 143 7.69 -11.00 -4.97
N TRP A 144 7.09 -10.07 -5.71
CA TRP A 144 5.65 -10.07 -5.93
C TRP A 144 5.19 -11.33 -6.67
N GLU A 145 5.83 -11.64 -7.79
CA GLU A 145 5.49 -12.81 -8.62
C GLU A 145 5.97 -14.12 -8.02
N THR A 146 7.12 -14.12 -7.32
CA THR A 146 7.76 -15.36 -6.85
C THR A 146 7.34 -15.78 -5.46
N ILE A 147 6.91 -14.83 -4.62
CA ILE A 147 6.57 -15.08 -3.21
C ILE A 147 5.12 -14.67 -2.94
N MET A 148 4.76 -13.41 -3.19
CA MET A 148 3.49 -12.87 -2.74
C MET A 148 2.28 -13.47 -3.49
N ILE A 149 2.27 -13.49 -4.83
CA ILE A 149 1.18 -14.08 -5.61
C ILE A 149 0.97 -15.56 -5.29
N PRO A 150 2.01 -16.42 -5.24
CA PRO A 150 1.86 -17.81 -4.82
C PRO A 150 1.25 -17.96 -3.42
N ASP A 151 1.71 -17.18 -2.45
CA ASP A 151 1.21 -17.20 -1.07
C ASP A 151 -0.27 -16.81 -1.01
N LEU A 152 -0.67 -15.70 -1.65
CA LEU A 152 -2.08 -15.27 -1.71
C LEU A 152 -3.00 -16.31 -2.36
N LYS A 153 -2.50 -17.02 -3.39
CA LYS A 153 -3.23 -18.14 -4.02
C LYS A 153 -3.37 -19.33 -3.07
N GLU A 154 -2.33 -19.66 -2.32
CA GLU A 154 -2.37 -20.71 -1.31
C GLU A 154 -3.37 -20.36 -0.20
N GLN A 155 -3.31 -19.14 0.34
CA GLN A 155 -4.27 -18.63 1.33
C GLN A 155 -5.72 -18.74 0.81
N LEU A 156 -5.97 -18.33 -0.44
CA LEU A 156 -7.29 -18.45 -1.06
C LEU A 156 -7.77 -19.91 -1.09
N ILE A 157 -6.92 -20.85 -1.49
CA ILE A 157 -7.24 -22.28 -1.53
C ILE A 157 -7.52 -22.82 -0.12
N LYS A 158 -6.74 -22.43 0.89
CA LYS A 158 -6.95 -22.85 2.29
C LYS A 158 -8.32 -22.39 2.79
N ILE A 159 -8.67 -21.13 2.53
CA ILE A 159 -9.98 -20.57 2.89
C ILE A 159 -11.12 -21.31 2.16
N GLU A 160 -11.00 -21.56 0.86
CA GLU A 160 -12.02 -22.27 0.07
C GLU A 160 -12.29 -23.69 0.56
N LYS A 161 -11.24 -24.40 0.98
CA LYS A 161 -11.35 -25.78 1.45
C LYS A 161 -11.73 -25.90 2.93
N GLY A 162 -11.90 -24.77 3.62
CA GLY A 162 -12.11 -24.76 5.07
C GLY A 162 -10.96 -25.43 5.83
N LEU A 163 -9.76 -25.49 5.26
CA LEU A 163 -8.61 -26.09 5.91
C LEU A 163 -8.18 -25.15 7.04
N GLU A 164 -8.22 -25.68 8.26
CA GLU A 164 -7.58 -25.07 9.43
C GLU A 164 -6.07 -25.25 9.27
N ASP A 165 -5.29 -24.23 9.62
CA ASP A 165 -3.92 -24.49 10.02
C ASP A 165 -4.04 -25.35 11.28
N ILE A 166 -3.80 -26.66 11.13
CA ILE A 166 -3.50 -27.51 12.26
C ILE A 166 -2.13 -27.00 12.72
N ASP A 167 -2.12 -26.20 13.80
CA ASP A 167 -0.91 -25.79 14.50
C ASP A 167 0.00 -26.99 14.82
#